data_AF-A0A835GZ81-F1
#
_entry.id   AF-A0A835GZ81-F1
#
_cell.length_a   1.000
_cell.length_b   1.000
_cell.length_c   1.000
_cell.angle_alpha   90.00
_cell.angle_beta   90.00
_cell.angle_gamma   90.00
#
_symmetry.space_group_name_H-M   'P 1'
#
loop_
_entity.id
_entity.type
_entity.pdbx_description
1 polymer ?
#
loop_
_entity_poly.entity_id
_entity_poly.type
_entity_poly.pdbx_seq_one_letter_code
_entity_poly.pdbx_strand_id
1 'polypeptide(L)'
;MATCFFLRAKFVLDKARRWMWKGRGTPSRNHKHHWLVEQKLLHFVDGFHQYVMDRVFHNSWLELCEGMSAAGSLDEVIEVHEAYLSSIQRQCFVVLDKLWALIVSRIKNILELALDFYTIQQTLSSGGAALAIKARCEMEVDRNERKFDDCIAFLLIVLSFKLNVGQFPHLADLVARINYNYFYMSDSGNLLTVPGDDATVLKLGRPSQ
;
A
#
# COMPACT_ATOMS: atom_id res chain seq x y z
N MET A 1 9.00 4.46 13.65
CA MET A 1 9.50 5.09 12.40
C MET A 1 8.55 4.84 11.23
N ALA A 2 8.12 3.59 10.96
CA ALA A 2 7.18 3.26 9.89
C ALA A 2 5.83 4.03 9.97
N THR A 3 5.19 4.06 11.13
CA THR A 3 3.92 4.77 11.37
C THR A 3 3.97 6.27 11.01
N CYS A 4 5.08 6.96 11.30
CA CYS A 4 5.24 8.36 10.92
C CYS A 4 5.24 8.59 9.40
N PHE A 5 5.80 7.66 8.62
CA PHE A 5 5.83 7.77 7.16
C PHE A 5 4.43 7.57 6.56
N PHE A 6 3.66 6.59 7.06
CA PHE A 6 2.27 6.38 6.63
C PHE A 6 1.36 7.56 6.99
N LEU A 7 1.48 8.09 8.21
CA LEU A 7 0.72 9.27 8.63
C LEU A 7 1.04 10.50 7.78
N ARG A 8 2.32 10.70 7.42
CA ARG A 8 2.73 11.77 6.52
C ARG A 8 2.14 11.58 5.12
N ALA A 9 2.20 10.37 4.56
CA ALA A 9 1.63 10.05 3.24
C ALA A 9 0.11 10.29 3.22
N LYS A 10 -0.62 9.81 4.23
CA LYS A 10 -2.05 10.07 4.39
C LYS A 10 -2.36 11.56 4.44
N PHE A 11 -1.64 12.31 5.28
CA PHE A 11 -1.84 13.75 5.43
C PHE A 11 -1.66 14.52 4.12
N VAL A 12 -0.63 14.18 3.32
CA VAL A 12 -0.41 14.87 2.04
C VAL A 12 -1.48 14.54 1.01
N LEU A 13 -1.98 13.31 0.96
CA LEU A 13 -3.06 12.90 0.06
C LEU A 13 -4.37 13.63 0.43
N ASP A 14 -4.73 13.66 1.72
CA ASP A 14 -5.90 14.40 2.21
C ASP A 14 -5.80 15.92 1.91
N LYS A 15 -4.59 16.47 1.91
CA LYS A 15 -4.35 17.86 1.53
C LYS A 15 -4.51 18.06 0.02
N ALA A 16 -3.97 17.17 -0.82
CA ALA A 16 -4.14 17.20 -2.27
C ALA A 16 -5.64 17.10 -2.66
N ARG A 17 -6.38 16.18 -2.03
CA ARG A 17 -7.82 16.01 -2.21
C ARG A 17 -8.61 17.30 -1.96
N ARG A 18 -8.27 18.03 -0.90
CA ARG A 18 -8.90 19.33 -0.60
C ARG A 18 -8.66 20.37 -1.68
N TRP A 19 -7.50 20.37 -2.35
CA TRP A 19 -7.25 21.28 -3.47
C TRP A 19 -8.08 20.90 -4.69
N MET A 20 -8.16 19.60 -5.01
CA MET A 20 -8.96 19.10 -6.12
C MET A 20 -10.47 19.35 -5.90
N TRP A 21 -10.95 19.43 -4.66
CA TRP A 21 -12.33 19.82 -4.33
C TRP A 21 -12.61 21.32 -4.40
N LYS A 22 -11.60 22.18 -4.22
CA LYS A 22 -11.76 23.63 -4.31
C LYS A 22 -11.79 24.13 -5.74
N GLY A 23 -11.13 23.44 -6.68
CA GLY A 23 -11.09 23.78 -8.10
C GLY A 23 -12.34 23.42 -8.91
N ARG A 24 -13.56 23.61 -8.37
CA ARG A 24 -14.85 23.24 -8.99
C ARG A 24 -15.20 24.04 -10.26
N GLY A 25 -14.38 23.93 -11.30
CA GLY A 25 -14.80 24.10 -12.69
C GLY A 25 -15.35 22.79 -13.26
N THR A 26 -15.79 22.81 -14.52
CA THR A 26 -16.30 21.64 -15.26
C THR A 26 -15.32 20.46 -15.14
N PRO A 27 -15.76 19.26 -14.73
CA PRO A 27 -14.86 18.13 -14.50
C PRO A 27 -14.20 17.71 -15.82
N SER A 28 -12.92 18.06 -15.99
CA SER A 28 -12.12 17.58 -17.12
C SER A 28 -11.81 16.09 -16.94
N ARG A 29 -11.53 15.39 -18.05
CA ARG A 29 -11.08 13.98 -18.01
C ARG A 29 -9.88 13.79 -17.06
N ASN A 30 -8.97 14.77 -17.05
CA ASN A 30 -7.78 14.76 -16.21
C ASN A 30 -8.11 14.83 -14.72
N HIS A 31 -9.14 15.60 -14.32
CA HIS A 31 -9.56 15.66 -12.91
C HIS A 31 -10.04 14.31 -12.38
N LYS A 32 -10.83 13.57 -13.17
CA LYS A 32 -11.31 12.23 -12.79
C LYS A 32 -10.15 11.25 -12.65
N HIS A 33 -9.19 11.31 -13.57
CA HIS A 33 -8.00 10.48 -13.54
C HIS A 33 -7.13 10.78 -12.30
N HIS A 34 -6.90 12.06 -11.97
CA HIS A 34 -6.15 12.45 -10.77
C HIS A 34 -6.82 11.96 -9.48
N TRP A 35 -8.14 12.02 -9.41
CA TRP A 35 -8.90 11.46 -8.28
C TRP A 35 -8.73 9.95 -8.17
N LEU A 36 -8.76 9.22 -9.28
CA LEU A 36 -8.56 7.77 -9.27
C LEU A 36 -7.19 7.40 -8.71
N VAL A 37 -6.12 8.07 -9.17
CA VAL A 37 -4.75 7.84 -8.70
C VAL A 37 -4.61 8.17 -7.21
N GLU A 38 -5.20 9.28 -6.77
CA GLU A 38 -5.21 9.66 -5.35
C GLU A 38 -5.94 8.63 -4.49
N GLN A 39 -7.12 8.15 -4.92
CA GLN A 39 -7.86 7.12 -4.20
C GLN A 39 -7.11 5.78 -4.15
N LYS A 40 -6.46 5.37 -5.25
CA LYS A 40 -5.59 4.18 -5.28
C LYS A 40 -4.48 4.27 -4.21
N LEU A 41 -3.77 5.40 -4.17
CA LEU A 41 -2.70 5.65 -3.20
C LEU A 41 -3.23 5.69 -1.76
N LEU A 42 -4.34 6.38 -1.53
CA LEU A 42 -4.93 6.52 -0.20
C LEU A 42 -5.43 5.18 0.34
N HIS A 43 -6.13 4.39 -0.48
CA HIS A 43 -6.60 3.05 -0.12
C HIS A 43 -5.45 2.15 0.34
N PHE A 44 -4.33 2.16 -0.40
CA PHE A 44 -3.15 1.40 -0.02
C PHE A 44 -2.54 1.89 1.29
N VAL A 45 -2.31 3.20 1.43
CA VAL A 45 -1.70 3.79 2.63
C VAL A 45 -2.55 3.51 3.87
N ASP A 46 -3.87 3.65 3.77
CA ASP A 46 -4.80 3.39 4.86
C ASP A 46 -4.88 1.91 5.23
N GLY A 47 -5.02 1.02 4.25
CA GLY A 47 -5.06 -0.41 4.48
C GLY A 47 -3.78 -0.93 5.14
N PHE A 48 -2.62 -0.46 4.67
CA PHE A 48 -1.33 -0.85 5.24
C PHE A 48 -1.11 -0.25 6.63
N HIS A 49 -1.44 1.03 6.84
CA HIS A 49 -1.32 1.68 8.14
C HIS A 49 -2.21 0.99 9.19
N GLN A 50 -3.46 0.68 8.85
CA GLN A 50 -4.36 -0.06 9.72
C GLN A 50 -3.81 -1.44 10.06
N TYR A 51 -3.27 -2.17 9.09
CA TYR A 51 -2.61 -3.44 9.36
C TYR A 51 -1.46 -3.29 10.38
N VAL A 52 -0.60 -2.28 10.22
CA VAL A 52 0.49 -2.04 11.18
C VAL A 52 -0.06 -1.69 12.57
N MET A 53 -1.08 -0.84 12.65
CA MET A 53 -1.67 -0.44 13.93
C MET A 53 -2.39 -1.61 14.64
N ASP A 54 -3.24 -2.34 13.92
CA ASP A 54 -4.07 -3.41 14.49
C ASP A 54 -3.25 -4.67 14.76
N ARG A 55 -2.45 -5.14 13.80
CA ARG A 55 -1.74 -6.40 13.92
C ARG A 55 -0.46 -6.26 14.73
N VAL A 56 0.37 -5.28 14.39
CA VAL A 56 1.73 -5.19 14.95
C VAL A 56 1.73 -4.54 16.31
N PHE A 57 0.99 -3.44 16.47
CA PHE A 57 0.98 -2.69 17.73
C PHE A 57 -0.07 -3.20 18.70
N HIS A 58 -1.35 -3.29 18.31
CA HIS A 58 -2.42 -3.59 19.26
C HIS A 58 -2.37 -5.03 19.78
N ASN A 59 -2.27 -6.04 18.89
CA ASN A 59 -2.25 -7.44 19.33
C ASN A 59 -0.99 -7.77 20.13
N SER A 60 0.21 -7.39 19.66
CA SER A 60 1.45 -7.64 20.39
C SER A 60 1.44 -6.97 21.77
N TRP A 61 0.86 -5.77 21.88
CA TRP A 61 0.74 -5.07 23.16
C TRP A 61 -0.22 -5.77 24.13
N LEU A 62 -1.36 -6.28 23.64
CA LEU A 62 -2.29 -7.06 24.47
C LEU A 62 -1.62 -8.34 25.00
N GLU A 63 -0.92 -9.07 24.13
CA GLU A 63 -0.17 -10.29 24.50
C GLU A 63 0.88 -9.99 25.59
N LEU A 64 1.57 -8.84 25.49
CA LEU A 64 2.51 -8.38 26.52
C LEU A 64 1.78 -8.09 27.84
N CYS A 65 0.67 -7.35 27.81
CA CYS A 65 -0.07 -7.00 29.02
C CYS A 65 -0.60 -8.24 29.75
N GLU A 66 -1.12 -9.21 29.01
CA GLU A 66 -1.61 -10.48 29.56
C GLU A 66 -0.46 -11.33 30.12
N GLY A 67 0.63 -11.49 29.36
CA GLY A 67 1.81 -12.23 29.81
C GLY A 67 2.47 -11.62 31.05
N MET A 68 2.55 -10.29 31.12
CA MET A 68 3.11 -9.58 32.27
C MET A 68 2.25 -9.74 33.53
N SER A 69 0.93 -9.86 33.36
CA SER A 69 -0.02 -10.07 34.46
C SER A 69 -0.01 -11.51 34.97
N ALA A 70 0.35 -12.47 34.12
CA ALA A 70 0.43 -13.89 34.45
C ALA A 70 1.81 -14.31 35.01
N ALA A 71 2.87 -13.56 34.72
CA ALA A 71 4.21 -13.84 35.20
C ALA A 71 4.31 -13.73 36.73
N GLY A 72 4.79 -14.79 37.37
CA GLY A 72 5.00 -14.88 38.81
C GLY A 72 6.44 -14.63 39.25
N SER A 73 7.37 -14.51 38.30
CA SER A 73 8.80 -14.31 38.57
C SER A 73 9.45 -13.28 37.63
N LEU A 74 10.63 -12.78 38.03
CA LEU A 74 11.41 -11.85 37.20
C LEU A 74 11.88 -12.50 35.90
N ASP A 75 12.26 -13.77 35.93
CA ASP A 75 12.71 -14.49 34.72
C ASP A 75 11.57 -14.65 33.72
N GLU A 76 10.36 -15.00 34.19
CA GLU A 76 9.16 -15.07 33.34
C GLU A 76 8.79 -13.69 32.75
N VAL A 77 8.96 -12.60 33.51
CA VAL A 77 8.78 -11.23 33.00
C VAL A 77 9.76 -10.91 31.86
N ILE A 78 11.03 -11.31 32.02
CA ILE A 78 12.06 -11.11 30.99
C ILE A 78 11.68 -11.90 29.72
N GLU A 79 11.27 -13.16 29.87
CA GLU A 79 10.86 -14.01 28.74
C GLU A 79 9.66 -13.43 27.98
N VAL A 80 8.62 -12.98 28.68
CA VAL A 80 7.44 -12.36 28.06
C VAL A 80 7.84 -11.10 27.28
N HIS A 81 8.72 -10.28 27.84
CA HIS A 81 9.18 -9.06 27.18
C HIS A 81 10.05 -9.36 25.95
N GLU A 82 10.94 -10.35 26.01
CA GLU A 82 11.75 -10.79 24.85
C GLU A 82 10.87 -11.38 23.75
N ALA A 83 9.82 -12.13 24.11
CA ALA A 83 8.84 -12.66 23.18
C ALA A 83 8.08 -11.52 22.48
N TYR A 84 7.66 -10.48 23.21
CA TYR A 84 7.04 -9.28 22.65
C TYR A 84 7.95 -8.56 21.64
N LEU A 85 9.20 -8.30 22.00
CA LEU A 85 10.16 -7.66 21.09
C LEU A 85 10.40 -8.49 19.83
N SER A 86 10.54 -9.81 19.98
CA SER A 86 10.70 -10.73 18.86
C SER A 86 9.46 -10.76 17.96
N SER A 87 8.26 -10.71 18.55
CA SER A 87 6.98 -10.65 17.84
C SER A 87 6.87 -9.36 17.02
N ILE A 88 7.14 -8.20 17.64
CA ILE A 88 7.14 -6.92 16.94
C ILE A 88 8.19 -6.88 15.83
N GLN A 89 9.41 -7.36 16.07
CA GLN A 89 10.46 -7.37 15.03
C GLN A 89 10.07 -8.24 13.84
N ARG A 90 9.48 -9.42 14.10
CA ARG A 90 9.01 -10.33 13.04
C ARG A 90 7.86 -9.71 12.25
N GLN A 91 6.90 -9.07 12.93
CA GLN A 91 5.71 -8.48 12.31
C GLN A 91 5.96 -7.09 11.68
N CYS A 92 6.94 -6.34 12.17
CA CYS A 92 7.44 -5.09 11.58
C CYS A 92 8.36 -5.31 10.37
N PHE A 93 8.51 -6.55 9.90
CA PHE A 93 9.37 -6.89 8.76
C PHE A 93 10.88 -6.63 8.99
N VAL A 94 11.38 -6.76 10.23
CA VAL A 94 12.79 -6.48 10.59
C VAL A 94 13.69 -7.71 10.43
N VAL A 95 13.14 -8.93 10.45
CA VAL A 95 13.92 -10.17 10.24
C VAL A 95 14.16 -10.37 8.73
N LEU A 96 15.40 -10.11 8.31
CA LEU A 96 15.86 -10.02 6.91
C LEU A 96 15.80 -11.37 6.15
N ASP A 97 14.91 -11.43 5.17
CA ASP A 97 15.07 -12.24 3.95
C ASP A 97 15.20 -11.25 2.78
N LYS A 98 15.92 -11.62 1.71
CA LYS A 98 16.05 -10.80 0.49
C LYS A 98 14.68 -10.41 -0.08
N LEU A 99 13.70 -11.29 0.05
CA LEU A 99 12.32 -11.02 -0.36
C LEU A 99 11.65 -9.90 0.46
N TRP A 100 11.91 -9.83 1.77
CA TRP A 100 11.36 -8.78 2.62
C TRP A 100 11.93 -7.41 2.29
N ALA A 101 13.23 -7.34 1.98
CA ALA A 101 13.85 -6.11 1.50
C ALA A 101 13.18 -5.59 0.22
N LEU A 102 12.76 -6.50 -0.68
CA LEU A 102 12.02 -6.14 -1.89
C LEU A 102 10.60 -5.62 -1.58
N ILE A 103 9.86 -6.27 -0.67
CA ILE A 103 8.54 -5.82 -0.24
C ILE A 103 8.62 -4.42 0.39
N VAL A 104 9.55 -4.23 1.35
CA VAL A 104 9.77 -2.93 2.00
C VAL A 104 10.17 -1.86 0.98
N SER A 105 11.01 -2.21 -0.01
CA SER A 105 11.35 -1.30 -1.10
C SER A 105 10.12 -0.87 -1.90
N ARG A 106 9.21 -1.79 -2.24
CA ARG A 106 7.98 -1.45 -2.98
C ARG A 106 7.01 -0.61 -2.17
N ILE A 107 6.88 -0.87 -0.87
CA ILE A 107 6.08 -0.03 0.04
C ILE A 107 6.66 1.39 0.10
N LYS A 108 7.98 1.53 0.25
CA LYS A 108 8.65 2.84 0.23
C LYS A 108 8.40 3.58 -1.09
N ASN A 109 8.52 2.89 -2.23
CA ASN A 109 8.22 3.49 -3.52
C ASN A 109 6.77 4.01 -3.58
N ILE A 110 5.77 3.27 -3.09
CA ILE A 110 4.37 3.74 -3.07
C ILE A 110 4.21 4.99 -2.18
N LEU A 111 4.88 5.03 -1.03
CA LEU A 111 4.86 6.21 -0.16
C LEU A 111 5.52 7.43 -0.82
N GLU A 112 6.59 7.22 -1.58
CA GLU A 112 7.23 8.25 -2.41
C GLU A 112 6.30 8.73 -3.52
N LEU A 113 5.60 7.83 -4.21
CA LEU A 113 4.59 8.18 -5.22
C LEU A 113 3.48 9.08 -4.65
N ALA A 114 3.06 8.86 -3.40
CA ALA A 114 2.08 9.72 -2.72
C ALA A 114 2.62 11.15 -2.50
N LEU A 115 3.91 11.28 -2.15
CA LEU A 115 4.57 12.59 -1.99
C LEU A 115 4.78 13.29 -3.35
N ASP A 116 5.16 12.53 -4.38
CA ASP A 116 5.31 13.04 -5.74
C ASP A 116 3.96 13.52 -6.28
N PHE A 117 2.89 12.74 -6.09
CA PHE A 117 1.53 13.12 -6.48
C PHE A 117 1.11 14.44 -5.81
N TYR A 118 1.34 14.58 -4.50
CA TYR A 118 1.07 15.82 -3.79
C TYR A 118 1.83 17.02 -4.39
N THR A 119 3.11 16.84 -4.73
CA THR A 119 3.95 17.89 -5.33
C THR A 119 3.45 18.30 -6.71
N ILE A 120 2.98 17.33 -7.51
CA ILE A 120 2.35 17.58 -8.81
C ILE A 120 1.05 18.39 -8.63
N GLN A 121 0.17 17.96 -7.72
CA GLN A 121 -1.09 18.64 -7.45
C GLN A 121 -0.88 20.06 -6.89
N GLN A 122 0.14 20.26 -6.07
CA GLN A 122 0.52 21.58 -5.57
C GLN A 122 0.91 22.51 -6.73
N THR A 123 1.69 22.01 -7.67
CA THR A 123 2.13 22.75 -8.86
C THR A 123 0.94 23.12 -9.77
N LEU A 124 0.02 22.17 -9.97
CA LEU A 124 -1.20 22.39 -10.77
C LEU A 124 -2.18 23.38 -10.11
N SER A 125 -2.24 23.37 -8.78
CA SER A 125 -3.11 24.26 -7.99
C SER A 125 -2.58 25.70 -7.90
N SER A 126 -1.29 25.91 -8.17
CA SER A 126 -0.69 27.24 -8.28
C SER A 126 -1.15 27.89 -9.58
N GLY A 127 -2.30 28.59 -9.52
CA GLY A 127 -2.93 29.27 -10.65
C GLY A 127 -1.99 30.25 -11.34
N GLY A 128 -1.29 29.77 -12.37
CA GLY A 128 -0.19 30.48 -13.03
C GLY A 128 0.79 29.56 -13.78
N ALA A 129 0.69 28.24 -13.61
CA ALA A 129 1.50 27.28 -14.36
C ALA A 129 1.26 27.38 -15.88
N ALA A 130 2.34 27.57 -16.64
CA ALA A 130 2.33 27.55 -18.10
C ALA A 130 1.76 26.24 -18.65
N LEU A 131 1.18 26.25 -19.85
CA LEU A 131 0.59 25.05 -20.47
C LEU A 131 1.58 23.88 -20.57
N ALA A 132 2.85 24.17 -20.86
CA ALA A 132 3.91 23.16 -20.88
C ALA A 132 4.14 22.51 -19.51
N ILE A 133 4.03 23.27 -18.41
CA ILE A 133 4.14 22.75 -17.04
C ILE A 133 2.94 21.85 -16.74
N LYS A 134 1.73 22.26 -17.14
CA LYS A 134 0.54 21.43 -16.98
C LYS A 134 0.67 20.10 -17.73
N ALA A 135 1.06 20.13 -19.00
CA ALA A 135 1.30 18.92 -19.79
C ALA A 135 2.35 17.99 -19.15
N ARG A 136 3.45 18.55 -18.62
CA ARG A 136 4.44 17.79 -17.86
C ARG A 136 3.83 17.14 -16.61
N CYS A 137 3.05 17.89 -15.84
CA CYS A 137 2.38 17.38 -14.65
C CYS A 137 1.43 16.22 -14.99
N GLU A 138 0.68 16.30 -16.09
CA GLU A 138 -0.19 15.20 -16.54
C GLU A 138 0.62 13.92 -16.83
N MET A 139 1.73 14.03 -17.59
CA MET A 139 2.60 12.87 -17.86
C MET A 139 3.19 12.26 -16.58
N GLU A 140 3.48 13.08 -15.58
CA GLU A 140 3.99 12.61 -14.28
C GLU A 140 2.91 11.89 -13.46
N VAL A 141 1.64 12.31 -13.54
CA VAL A 141 0.54 11.56 -12.91
C VAL A 141 0.36 10.20 -13.59
N ASP A 142 0.36 10.14 -14.92
CA ASP A 142 0.28 8.87 -15.67
C ASP A 142 1.44 7.94 -15.30
N ARG A 143 2.65 8.50 -15.15
CA ARG A 143 3.83 7.75 -14.73
C ARG A 143 3.70 7.24 -13.29
N ASN A 144 3.13 8.03 -12.40
CA ASN A 144 2.89 7.61 -11.02
C ASN A 144 1.85 6.50 -10.93
N GLU A 145 0.79 6.55 -11.73
CA GLU A 145 -0.19 5.46 -11.80
C GLU A 145 0.47 4.15 -12.23
N ARG A 146 1.22 4.15 -13.35
CA ARG A 146 1.89 2.93 -13.82
C ARG A 146 2.84 2.34 -12.79
N LYS A 147 3.67 3.17 -12.15
CA LYS A 147 4.58 2.73 -11.09
C LYS A 147 3.82 2.17 -9.88
N PHE A 148 2.67 2.76 -9.54
CA PHE A 148 1.83 2.26 -8.46
C PHE A 148 1.27 0.88 -8.81
N ASP A 149 0.71 0.71 -10.00
CA ASP A 149 0.14 -0.55 -10.47
C ASP A 149 1.21 -1.65 -10.51
N ASP A 150 2.43 -1.36 -10.98
CA ASP A 150 3.58 -2.28 -10.94
C ASP A 150 3.96 -2.69 -9.51
N CYS A 151 3.95 -1.73 -8.56
CA CYS A 151 4.28 -2.01 -7.18
C CYS A 151 3.21 -2.88 -6.51
N ILE A 152 1.92 -2.59 -6.73
CA ILE A 152 0.81 -3.37 -6.19
C ILE A 152 0.80 -4.78 -6.77
N ALA A 153 0.96 -4.91 -8.08
CA ALA A 153 1.04 -6.21 -8.74
C ALA A 153 2.14 -7.08 -8.12
N PHE A 154 3.35 -6.53 -7.99
CA PHE A 154 4.45 -7.23 -7.33
C PHE A 154 4.11 -7.62 -5.88
N LEU A 155 3.58 -6.69 -5.09
CA LEU A 155 3.25 -6.93 -3.69
C LEU A 155 2.21 -8.04 -3.55
N LEU A 156 1.13 -8.01 -4.33
CA LEU A 156 0.08 -9.02 -4.26
C LEU A 156 0.56 -10.40 -4.71
N ILE A 157 1.37 -10.48 -5.77
CA ILE A 157 1.96 -11.76 -6.20
C ILE A 157 2.84 -12.35 -5.10
N VAL A 158 3.76 -11.56 -4.54
CA VAL A 158 4.71 -12.06 -3.55
C VAL A 158 4.01 -12.43 -2.24
N LEU A 159 3.07 -11.60 -1.77
CA LEU A 159 2.31 -11.89 -0.55
C LEU A 159 1.41 -13.12 -0.73
N SER A 160 0.74 -13.26 -1.87
CA SER A 160 -0.12 -14.42 -2.14
C SER A 160 0.67 -15.72 -2.28
N PHE A 161 1.87 -15.67 -2.88
CA PHE A 161 2.76 -16.83 -2.93
C PHE A 161 3.18 -17.28 -1.53
N LYS A 162 3.52 -16.35 -0.63
CA LYS A 162 3.88 -16.67 0.76
C LYS A 162 2.71 -17.21 1.57
N LEU A 163 1.48 -16.77 1.29
CA LEU A 163 0.27 -17.30 1.91
C LEU A 163 -0.01 -18.74 1.47
N ASN A 164 0.16 -19.04 0.18
CA ASN A 164 -0.01 -20.40 -0.35
C ASN A 164 0.98 -21.41 0.24
N VAL A 165 2.16 -20.95 0.66
CA VAL A 165 3.19 -21.76 1.35
C VAL A 165 2.95 -21.83 2.87
N GLY A 166 1.93 -21.13 3.39
CA GLY A 166 1.54 -21.18 4.81
C GLY A 166 2.52 -20.51 5.77
N GLN A 167 3.52 -19.77 5.27
CA GLN A 167 4.58 -19.22 6.12
C GLN A 167 4.10 -18.05 6.99
N PHE A 168 3.07 -17.31 6.58
CA PHE A 168 2.66 -16.07 7.25
C PHE A 168 1.14 -15.82 7.18
N PRO A 169 0.32 -16.56 7.95
CA PRO A 169 -1.15 -16.42 7.91
C PRO A 169 -1.65 -15.02 8.28
N HIS A 170 -0.88 -14.26 9.08
CA HIS A 170 -1.22 -12.89 9.46
C HIS A 170 -1.23 -11.89 8.30
N LEU A 171 -0.58 -12.22 7.17
CA LEU A 171 -0.59 -11.36 5.96
C LEU A 171 -1.85 -11.55 5.12
N ALA A 172 -2.66 -12.57 5.39
CA ALA A 172 -3.91 -12.82 4.67
C ALA A 172 -4.85 -11.62 4.80
N ASP A 173 -4.96 -11.06 6.00
CA ASP A 173 -5.78 -9.88 6.26
C ASP A 173 -5.27 -8.65 5.50
N LEU A 174 -3.95 -8.48 5.39
CA LEU A 174 -3.35 -7.38 4.63
C LEU A 174 -3.67 -7.51 3.14
N VAL A 175 -3.52 -8.70 2.57
CA VAL A 175 -3.85 -8.99 1.17
C VAL A 175 -5.33 -8.76 0.90
N ALA A 176 -6.22 -9.25 1.76
CA ALA A 176 -7.66 -9.07 1.62
C ALA A 176 -8.09 -7.59 1.70
N ARG A 177 -7.42 -6.79 2.54
CA ARG A 177 -7.69 -5.34 2.66
C ARG A 177 -7.18 -4.56 1.45
N ILE A 178 -5.96 -4.87 0.98
CA ILE A 178 -5.38 -4.19 -0.19
C ILE A 178 -6.15 -4.58 -1.46
N ASN A 179 -6.41 -5.87 -1.66
CA ASN A 179 -7.11 -6.43 -2.81
C ASN A 179 -8.61 -6.64 -2.53
N TYR A 180 -9.24 -5.67 -1.86
CA TYR A 180 -10.66 -5.71 -1.58
C TYR A 180 -11.46 -5.82 -2.88
N ASN A 181 -12.47 -6.70 -2.92
CA ASN A 181 -13.26 -7.02 -4.11
C ASN A 181 -12.43 -7.42 -5.35
N TYR A 182 -11.23 -7.98 -5.15
CA TYR A 182 -10.35 -8.42 -6.25
C TYR A 182 -9.98 -7.32 -7.23
N PHE A 183 -9.94 -6.07 -6.77
CA PHE A 183 -9.75 -4.93 -7.65
C PHE A 183 -8.45 -4.99 -8.47
N TYR A 184 -7.37 -5.55 -7.91
CA TYR A 184 -6.07 -5.63 -8.57
C TYR A 184 -5.70 -7.05 -9.04
N MET A 185 -6.14 -8.09 -8.30
CA MET A 185 -5.81 -9.48 -8.58
C MET A 185 -7.01 -10.38 -8.28
N SER A 186 -7.26 -11.38 -9.10
CA SER A 186 -8.30 -12.39 -8.85
C SER A 186 -7.85 -13.46 -7.85
N ASP A 187 -8.80 -14.23 -7.31
CA ASP A 187 -8.55 -15.39 -6.41
C ASP A 187 -7.52 -16.38 -6.95
N SER A 188 -7.43 -16.52 -8.27
CA SER A 188 -6.51 -17.45 -8.94
C SER A 188 -5.10 -16.90 -9.15
N GLY A 189 -4.80 -15.69 -8.65
CA GLY A 189 -3.49 -15.06 -8.79
C GLY A 189 -3.28 -14.34 -10.12
N ASN A 190 -4.30 -14.28 -10.99
CA ASN A 190 -4.23 -13.51 -12.22
C ASN A 190 -4.45 -12.04 -11.93
N LEU A 191 -3.50 -11.19 -12.32
CA LEU A 191 -3.66 -9.73 -12.28
C LEU A 191 -4.82 -9.33 -13.20
N LEU A 192 -5.78 -8.60 -12.65
CA LEU A 192 -6.82 -8.00 -13.45
C LEU A 192 -6.27 -6.68 -13.96
N THR A 193 -5.83 -6.66 -15.22
CA THR A 193 -5.49 -5.40 -15.87
C THR A 193 -6.72 -4.50 -15.83
N VAL A 194 -6.60 -3.34 -15.19
CA VAL A 194 -7.54 -2.23 -15.43
C VAL A 194 -7.53 -2.01 -16.93
N PRO A 195 -8.69 -2.00 -17.62
CA PRO A 195 -8.71 -1.92 -19.08
C PRO A 195 -8.19 -0.57 -19.53
N GLY A 196 -6.90 -0.52 -19.89
CA GLY A 196 -6.33 0.48 -20.77
C GLY A 196 -6.37 -0.08 -22.18
N ASP A 197 -7.36 0.36 -22.96
CA ASP A 197 -7.56 0.38 -24.44
C ASP A 197 -6.88 -0.59 -25.43
N ASP A 198 -6.09 -1.60 -25.04
CA ASP A 198 -5.56 -2.60 -25.98
C ASP A 198 -5.70 -4.02 -25.42
N ALA A 199 -6.89 -4.59 -25.63
CA ALA A 199 -7.16 -5.99 -25.38
C ALA A 199 -6.46 -6.87 -26.43
N THR A 200 -5.27 -7.38 -26.11
CA THR A 200 -4.77 -8.62 -26.70
C THR A 200 -4.85 -9.75 -25.68
N VAL A 201 -5.95 -10.47 -25.75
CA VAL A 201 -6.21 -11.70 -25.01
C VAL A 201 -5.18 -12.76 -25.43
N LEU A 202 -4.17 -12.99 -24.60
CA LEU A 202 -3.36 -14.20 -24.68
C LEU A 202 -4.20 -15.37 -24.17
N LYS A 203 -4.92 -16.03 -25.10
CA LYS A 203 -5.54 -17.34 -24.87
C LYS A 203 -4.43 -18.37 -24.64
N LEU A 204 -4.29 -18.85 -23.41
CA LEU A 204 -3.58 -20.11 -23.16
C LEU A 204 -4.54 -21.27 -23.47
N GLY A 205 -4.08 -22.17 -24.34
CA GLY A 205 -4.89 -23.17 -25.03
C GLY A 205 -5.58 -24.19 -24.12
N ARG A 206 -6.75 -24.64 -24.58
CA ARG A 206 -7.43 -25.83 -24.07
C ARG A 206 -6.56 -27.07 -24.30
N PRO A 207 -6.50 -28.04 -23.38
CA PRO A 207 -6.07 -29.39 -23.73
C PRO A 207 -7.20 -30.07 -24.52
N SER A 208 -6.84 -30.54 -25.71
CA SER A 208 -7.67 -31.41 -26.54
C SER A 208 -7.46 -32.87 -26.11
N GLN A 209 -8.57 -33.60 -25.95
CA GLN A 209 -8.74 -35.06 -25.86
C GLN A 209 -7.89 -35.85 -24.87
#